data_AF-A0A8T6V3U4-F1
#
_entry.id   AF-A0A8T6V3U4-F1
#
_cell.length_a   1.000
_cell.length_b   1.000
_cell.length_c   1.000
_cell.angle_alpha   90.00
_cell.angle_beta   90.00
_cell.angle_gamma   90.00
#
_symmetry.space_group_name_H-M   'P 1'
#
loop_
_entity.id
_entity.type
_entity.pdbx_description
1 polymer ?
#
loop_
_entity_poly.entity_id
_entity_poly.type
_entity_poly.pdbx_seq_one_letter_code
_entity_poly.pdbx_strand_id
1 'polypeptide(L)'
;MEYTFYKLVCKDSKITEIYVGKTTDTRKRWNDHKSICNNENRREYNYKVYQFIRDNGNIDNWKMVEIEKKNLNKDKACLREGYWYEELKATLNTCKPG
;
A
#
# COMPACT_ATOMS: atom_id res chain seq x y z
N MET A 1 -18.36 -1.69 -8.33
CA MET A 1 -17.04 -1.28 -8.83
C MET A 1 -16.05 -2.35 -8.41
N GLU A 2 -15.14 -2.75 -9.29
CA GLU A 2 -14.14 -3.76 -8.94
C GLU A 2 -13.01 -3.09 -8.17
N TYR A 3 -12.68 -3.64 -7.00
CA TYR A 3 -11.55 -3.22 -6.19
C TYR A 3 -10.51 -4.32 -6.15
N THR A 4 -9.24 -3.93 -6.31
CA THR A 4 -8.08 -4.73 -5.98
C THR A 4 -7.55 -4.30 -4.61
N PHE A 5 -7.47 -5.25 -3.68
CA PHE A 5 -6.77 -5.14 -2.41
C PHE A 5 -5.35 -5.65 -2.61
N TYR A 6 -4.37 -4.90 -2.10
CA TYR A 6 -2.96 -5.20 -2.30
C TYR A 6 -2.15 -4.91 -1.06
N LYS A 7 -0.94 -5.47 -1.03
CA LYS A 7 0.11 -5.09 -0.10
C LYS A 7 1.35 -4.60 -0.81
N LEU A 8 2.08 -3.67 -0.21
CA LEU A 8 3.45 -3.37 -0.58
C LEU A 8 4.38 -4.19 0.31
N VAL A 9 5.32 -4.88 -0.30
CA VAL A 9 6.34 -5.68 0.40
C VAL A 9 7.72 -5.38 -0.17
N CYS A 10 8.73 -5.43 0.68
CA CYS A 10 10.12 -5.39 0.27
C CYS A 10 10.50 -6.68 -0.47
N LYS A 11 11.47 -6.60 -1.39
CA LYS A 11 12.06 -7.76 -2.05
C LYS A 11 13.09 -8.47 -1.14
N ASP A 12 13.67 -7.75 -0.17
CA ASP A 12 14.47 -8.36 0.89
C ASP A 12 13.55 -9.08 1.89
N SER A 13 13.73 -10.40 2.02
CA SER A 13 12.93 -11.25 2.90
C SER A 13 13.12 -10.97 4.40
N LYS A 14 14.18 -10.24 4.79
CA LYS A 14 14.40 -9.82 6.17
C LYS A 14 13.47 -8.68 6.59
N ILE A 15 12.93 -7.94 5.63
CA ILE A 15 12.04 -6.81 5.86
C ILE A 15 10.60 -7.34 5.76
N THR A 16 9.92 -7.37 6.89
CA THR A 16 8.61 -8.02 7.03
C THR A 16 7.46 -7.03 7.13
N GLU A 17 7.78 -5.75 7.27
CA GLU A 17 6.84 -4.65 7.35
C GLU A 17 6.10 -4.49 6.02
N ILE A 18 4.78 -4.35 6.11
CA ILE A 18 3.91 -4.23 4.94
C ILE A 18 2.97 -3.04 5.08
N TYR A 19 2.58 -2.51 3.93
CA TYR A 19 1.45 -1.59 3.78
C TYR A 19 0.31 -2.32 3.11
N VAL A 20 -0.93 -2.08 3.53
CA VAL A 20 -2.15 -2.59 2.86
C VAL A 20 -2.93 -1.43 2.26
N GLY A 21 -3.43 -1.62 1.04
CA GLY A 21 -4.26 -0.63 0.37
C GLY A 21 -5.28 -1.23 -0.58
N LYS A 22 -6.25 -0.42 -1.00
CA LYS A 22 -7.18 -0.73 -2.10
C LYS A 22 -7.10 0.25 -3.25
N THR A 23 -7.39 -0.22 -4.45
CA THR A 23 -7.48 0.59 -5.66
C THR A 23 -8.43 -0.04 -6.68
N THR A 24 -8.93 0.76 -7.60
CA THR A 24 -9.66 0.28 -8.79
C THR A 24 -8.76 0.23 -10.03
N ASP A 25 -7.55 0.79 -9.92
CA ASP A 25 -6.52 0.80 -10.95
C ASP A 25 -5.17 0.57 -10.29
N THR A 26 -4.62 -0.62 -10.48
CA THR A 26 -3.34 -1.06 -9.91
C THR A 26 -2.16 -0.35 -10.57
N ARG A 27 -2.21 -0.14 -11.90
CA ARG A 27 -1.13 0.51 -12.65
C ARG A 27 -0.98 1.97 -12.23
N LYS A 28 -2.09 2.72 -12.20
CA LYS A 28 -2.09 4.10 -11.74
C LYS A 28 -1.61 4.19 -10.28
N ARG A 29 -2.14 3.34 -9.40
CA ARG A 29 -1.74 3.34 -7.98
C ARG A 29 -0.25 3.07 -7.78
N TRP A 30 0.34 2.15 -8.55
CA TRP A 30 1.77 1.90 -8.48
C TRP A 30 2.62 3.08 -8.96
N ASN A 31 2.19 3.75 -10.03
CA ASN A 31 2.83 4.98 -10.49
C ASN A 31 2.73 6.11 -9.45
N ASP A 32 1.59 6.23 -8.76
CA ASP A 32 1.42 7.19 -7.67
C ASP A 32 2.41 6.90 -6.53
N HIS A 33 2.54 5.64 -6.09
CA HIS A 33 3.53 5.23 -5.07
C HIS A 33 4.96 5.60 -5.49
N LYS A 34 5.34 5.30 -6.74
CA LYS A 34 6.64 5.69 -7.30
C LYS A 34 6.84 7.20 -7.31
N SER A 35 5.84 7.96 -7.75
CA SER A 35 5.93 9.42 -7.80
C SER A 35 6.07 10.03 -6.40
N ILE A 36 5.31 9.53 -5.42
CA ILE A 36 5.35 10.03 -4.05
C ILE A 36 6.69 9.69 -3.39
N CYS A 37 7.25 8.50 -3.62
CA CYS A 37 8.58 8.18 -3.11
C CYS A 37 9.68 9.15 -3.58
N ASN A 38 9.53 9.77 -4.75
CA ASN A 38 10.55 10.58 -5.41
C ASN A 38 10.25 12.08 -5.45
N ASN A 39 9.20 12.56 -4.77
CA ASN A 39 8.81 13.97 -4.82
C ASN A 39 8.55 14.53 -3.43
N GLU A 40 9.56 15.18 -2.85
CA GLU A 40 9.52 15.81 -1.53
C GLU A 40 8.47 16.93 -1.38
N ASN A 41 8.00 17.51 -2.49
CA ASN A 41 6.95 18.52 -2.47
C ASN A 41 5.55 17.93 -2.25
N ARG A 42 5.40 16.60 -2.29
CA ARG A 42 4.12 15.95 -2.00
C ARG A 42 3.93 15.86 -0.49
N ARG A 43 2.75 16.23 0.00
CA ARG A 43 2.41 16.09 1.42
C ARG A 43 2.60 14.65 1.91
N GLU A 44 2.28 13.69 1.06
CA GLU A 44 2.40 12.27 1.35
C GLU A 44 3.85 11.78 1.43
N TYR A 45 4.83 12.52 0.90
CA TYR A 45 6.24 12.12 0.87
C TYR A 45 6.77 11.72 2.25
N ASN A 46 6.28 12.40 3.29
CA ASN A 46 6.65 12.20 4.70
C ASN A 46 5.79 11.17 5.43
N TYR A 47 4.91 10.44 4.74
CA TYR A 47 4.16 9.36 5.39
C TYR A 47 5.08 8.18 5.69
N LYS A 48 4.77 7.49 6.80
CA LYS A 48 5.53 6.35 7.33
C LYS A 48 5.92 5.34 6.26
N VAL A 49 4.96 4.94 5.42
CA VAL A 49 5.21 3.98 4.33
C VAL A 49 6.30 4.43 3.37
N TYR A 50 6.32 5.70 2.96
CA TYR A 50 7.28 6.17 1.95
C TYR A 50 8.65 6.49 2.54
N GLN A 51 8.71 6.99 3.78
CA GLN A 51 9.95 7.07 4.54
C GLN A 51 10.59 5.69 4.65
N PHE A 52 9.81 4.71 5.12
CA PHE A 52 10.29 3.34 5.28
C PHE A 52 10.73 2.71 3.96
N ILE A 53 10.00 2.92 2.86
CA ILE A 53 10.41 2.44 1.52
C ILE A 53 11.77 3.01 1.11
N ARG A 54 11.98 4.32 1.28
CA ARG A 54 13.25 4.98 0.92
C ARG A 54 14.41 4.44 1.75
N ASP A 55 14.22 4.31 3.07
CA ASP A 55 15.24 3.81 3.99
C ASP A 55 15.61 2.34 3.72
N ASN A 56 14.75 1.59 3.03
CA ASN A 56 14.89 0.16 2.77
C ASN A 56 15.03 -0.18 1.28
N GLY A 57 15.87 0.57 0.56
CA GLY A 57 16.28 0.26 -0.82
C GLY A 57 15.45 0.96 -1.90
N ASN A 58 14.71 2.02 -1.55
CA ASN A 58 13.85 2.79 -2.44
C ASN A 58 12.75 1.95 -3.12
N ILE A 59 11.87 2.62 -3.89
CA ILE A 59 10.70 1.97 -4.49
C ILE A 59 11.04 0.80 -5.43
N ASP A 60 12.25 0.80 -6.00
CA ASP A 60 12.72 -0.28 -6.88
C ASP A 60 12.99 -1.59 -6.13
N ASN A 61 13.25 -1.53 -4.81
CA ASN A 61 13.36 -2.70 -3.96
C ASN A 61 12.01 -3.20 -3.42
N TRP A 62 10.90 -2.61 -3.85
CA TRP A 62 9.57 -2.95 -3.37
C TRP A 62 8.68 -3.48 -4.50
N LYS A 63 7.62 -4.19 -4.14
CA LYS A 63 6.62 -4.70 -5.08
C LYS A 63 5.22 -4.56 -4.51
N MET A 64 4.27 -4.29 -5.39
CA MET A 64 2.84 -4.36 -5.09
C MET A 64 2.34 -5.77 -5.39
N VAL A 65 1.79 -6.44 -4.39
CA VAL A 65 1.27 -7.80 -4.47
C VAL A 65 -0.23 -7.76 -4.26
N GLU A 66 -0.98 -8.30 -5.21
CA GLU A 66 -2.43 -8.46 -5.11
C GLU A 66 -2.79 -9.49 -4.04
N ILE A 67 -3.75 -9.14 -3.18
CA ILE A 67 -4.30 -10.01 -2.15
C ILE A 67 -5.64 -10.58 -2.60
N GLU A 68 -6.54 -9.71 -3.08
CA GLU A 68 -7.90 -10.08 -3.47
C GLU A 68 -8.44 -9.07 -4.49
N LYS A 69 -9.25 -9.56 -5.44
CA LYS A 69 -10.11 -8.73 -6.30
C LYS A 69 -11.57 -9.01 -6.01
N LYS A 70 -12.36 -7.95 -5.86
CA LYS A 70 -13.79 -8.09 -5.55
C LYS A 70 -14.63 -6.92 -6.03
N ASN A 71 -15.82 -7.24 -6.53
CA ASN A 71 -16.85 -6.25 -6.83
C ASN A 71 -17.58 -5.85 -5.54
N LEU A 72 -17.38 -4.61 -5.12
CA LEU A 72 -17.96 -4.06 -3.89
C LEU A 72 -18.46 -2.63 -4.11
N ASN A 73 -19.30 -2.17 -3.18
CA ASN A 73 -19.52 -0.75 -2.99
C ASN A 73 -18.39 -0.15 -2.13
N LYS A 74 -18.33 1.18 -2.03
CA LYS A 74 -17.24 1.89 -1.35
C LYS A 74 -17.12 1.47 0.13
N ASP A 75 -18.23 1.39 0.85
CA ASP A 75 -18.23 1.09 2.29
C ASP A 75 -17.76 -0.34 2.56
N LYS A 76 -18.26 -1.32 1.81
CA LYS A 76 -17.79 -2.71 1.90
C LYS A 76 -16.31 -2.83 1.52
N ALA A 77 -15.84 -2.02 0.57
CA ALA A 77 -14.42 -2.00 0.21
C ALA A 77 -13.56 -1.39 1.33
N CYS A 78 -14.02 -0.37 2.04
CA CYS A 78 -13.38 0.14 3.26
C CYS A 78 -13.28 -0.93 4.35
N LEU A 79 -14.39 -1.59 4.68
CA LEU A 79 -14.39 -2.67 5.67
C LEU A 79 -13.45 -3.81 5.27
N ARG A 80 -13.40 -4.15 3.97
CA ARG A 80 -12.53 -5.22 3.48
C ARG A 80 -11.05 -4.85 3.48
N GLU A 81 -10.71 -3.60 3.22
CA GLU A 81 -9.34 -3.09 3.38
C GLU A 81 -8.90 -3.13 4.85
N GLY A 82 -9.78 -2.71 5.77
CA GLY A 82 -9.55 -2.81 7.21
C GLY A 82 -9.38 -4.25 7.69
N TYR A 83 -10.16 -5.20 7.15
CA TYR A 83 -9.98 -6.63 7.42
C TYR A 83 -8.56 -7.10 7.03
N TRP A 84 -8.10 -6.77 5.82
CA TRP A 84 -6.76 -7.19 5.37
C TRP A 84 -5.63 -6.49 6.13
N TYR A 85 -5.83 -5.25 6.57
CA TYR A 85 -4.90 -4.55 7.45
C TYR A 85 -4.68 -5.31 8.77
N GLU A 86 -5.76 -5.76 9.41
CA GLU A 86 -5.70 -6.53 10.67
C GLU A 86 -5.15 -7.94 10.45
N GLU A 87 -5.70 -8.66 9.46
CA GLU A 87 -5.33 -10.05 9.14
C GLU A 87 -3.83 -10.19 8.84
N LEU A 88 -3.30 -9.25 8.04
CA LEU A 88 -1.89 -9.26 7.64
C LEU A 88 -0.98 -8.50 8.61
N LYS A 89 -1.52 -7.97 9.71
CA LYS A 89 -0.79 -7.19 10.73
C LYS A 89 0.04 -6.07 10.09
N ALA A 90 -0.56 -5.31 9.19
CA ALA A 90 0.14 -4.29 8.43
C ALA A 90 0.66 -3.16 9.34
N THR A 91 1.96 -2.87 9.24
CA THR A 91 2.64 -1.94 10.15
C THR A 91 2.97 -0.59 9.52
N LEU A 92 2.93 -0.47 8.18
CA LEU A 92 3.35 0.74 7.46
C LEU A 92 2.23 1.73 7.16
N ASN A 93 0.97 1.35 7.32
CA ASN A 93 -0.14 2.29 7.23
C ASN A 93 -0.03 3.33 8.36
N THR A 94 -0.15 4.62 8.03
CA THR A 94 -0.10 5.71 9.02
C THR A 94 -1.28 5.67 9.99
N CYS A 95 -2.45 5.26 9.51
CA CYS A 95 -3.64 5.04 10.30
C CYS A 95 -4.32 3.74 9.82
N LYS A 96 -5.16 3.15 10.68
CA LYS A 96 -5.98 2.01 10.28
C LYS A 96 -6.86 2.43 9.08
N PRO A 97 -6.75 1.73 7.94
CA PRO A 97 -7.56 2.03 6.77
C PRO A 97 -9.02 1.60 7.02
N GLY A 98 -9.96 2.49 6.72
CA GLY A 98 -11.40 2.34 6.95
C GLY A 98 -12.11 3.62 6.57
#